data_AF-A0A6S9X2M1-F1
#
_entry.id   AF-A0A6S9X2M1-F1
#
_cell.length_a   1.000
_cell.length_b   1.000
_cell.length_c   1.000
_cell.angle_alpha   90.00
_cell.angle_beta   90.00
_cell.angle_gamma   90.00
#
_symmetry.space_group_name_H-M   'P 1'
#
loop_
_entity.id
_entity.type
_entity.pdbx_description
1 polymer ?
#
loop_
_entity_poly.entity_id
_entity_poly.type
_entity_poly.pdbx_seq_one_letter_code
_entity_poly.pdbx_strand_id
1 'polypeptide(L)'
;MTVMQPLAPFPTQLRASAAVTSSDLALGPAISGIGETIERRLRPVPKNLPRRRMDLDFAVLLMRTSYQVADDLDFTPMNDFQRDFFLLRQDEWDVYREMMPSTKQGDLSDPSYFDFISFCQYATISNSMRSGRTLFNELIDANGTAVVISRNPAIADNKELPALQLQRVGDSILNALADKYPSLAPPVPRNPTAALVQEGVSKIAFIFEINDYFLTSRVKLLSGARGILPPDRARKSKKHSVTSRRAA
;
A
#
# COMPACT_ATOMS: atom_id res chain seq x y z
N MET A 1 -30.41 -5.97 -36.98
CA MET A 1 -30.61 -4.72 -36.21
C MET A 1 -31.52 -5.06 -35.04
N THR A 2 -30.95 -5.39 -33.90
CA THR A 2 -31.68 -5.78 -32.69
C THR A 2 -31.59 -4.62 -31.72
N VAL A 3 -32.73 -3.97 -31.49
CA VAL A 3 -32.88 -2.83 -30.59
C VAL A 3 -32.92 -3.39 -29.16
N MET A 4 -31.93 -3.03 -28.33
CA MET A 4 -31.96 -3.29 -26.89
C MET A 4 -32.99 -2.39 -26.22
N GLN A 5 -33.89 -3.00 -25.45
CA GLN A 5 -34.77 -2.30 -24.52
C GLN A 5 -33.98 -1.85 -23.26
N PRO A 6 -34.34 -0.71 -22.64
CA PRO A 6 -33.68 -0.22 -21.43
C PRO A 6 -34.16 -0.96 -20.17
N LEU A 7 -33.20 -1.33 -19.32
CA LEU A 7 -33.45 -1.85 -17.97
C LEU A 7 -33.98 -0.74 -17.07
N ALA A 8 -35.10 -1.02 -16.39
CA ALA A 8 -35.80 -0.14 -15.47
C ALA A 8 -35.02 0.06 -14.14
N PRO A 9 -35.23 1.19 -13.42
CA PRO A 9 -34.57 1.49 -12.16
C PRO A 9 -35.06 0.61 -10.99
N PHE A 10 -34.14 0.24 -10.11
CA PHE A 10 -34.43 -0.53 -8.89
C PHE A 10 -35.33 0.25 -7.91
N PRO A 11 -36.32 -0.41 -7.26
CA PRO A 11 -37.23 0.26 -6.35
C PRO A 11 -36.63 0.46 -4.95
N THR A 12 -36.73 1.69 -4.47
CA THR A 12 -36.60 2.09 -3.07
C THR A 12 -37.77 1.51 -2.27
N GLN A 13 -37.52 0.61 -1.32
CA GLN A 13 -38.47 0.25 -0.26
C GLN A 13 -37.73 0.14 1.08
N LEU A 14 -37.94 1.15 1.92
CA LEU A 14 -37.68 1.12 3.36
C LEU A 14 -38.42 -0.04 4.02
N ARG A 15 -37.74 -0.80 4.89
CA ARG A 15 -38.37 -1.42 6.06
C ARG A 15 -37.40 -1.46 7.26
N ALA A 16 -37.78 -0.72 8.30
CA ALA A 16 -37.39 -0.97 9.70
C ALA A 16 -38.00 -2.32 10.16
N SER A 17 -37.59 -3.04 11.19
CA SER A 17 -36.68 -2.79 12.31
C SER A 17 -36.33 -4.17 12.91
N ALA A 18 -35.11 -4.35 13.42
CA ALA A 18 -34.82 -5.26 14.52
C ALA A 18 -33.71 -4.63 15.34
N ALA A 19 -34.09 -4.07 16.48
CA ALA A 19 -33.19 -3.43 17.43
C ALA A 19 -32.27 -4.49 18.05
N VAL A 20 -31.01 -4.51 17.62
CA VAL A 20 -29.92 -5.08 18.40
C VAL A 20 -29.38 -3.94 19.26
N THR A 21 -29.65 -4.02 20.55
CA THR A 21 -29.09 -3.16 21.60
C THR A 21 -27.57 -3.29 21.61
N SER A 22 -26.90 -2.41 20.87
CA SER A 22 -25.46 -2.20 20.87
C SER A 22 -25.10 -1.16 21.93
N SER A 23 -25.23 -1.56 23.19
CA SER A 23 -24.82 -0.76 24.36
C SER A 23 -23.30 -0.63 24.52
N ASP A 24 -22.49 -1.15 23.60
CA ASP A 24 -21.01 -1.16 23.69
C ASP A 24 -20.29 -0.25 22.66
N LEU A 25 -20.99 0.66 21.99
CA LEU A 25 -20.37 1.62 21.05
C LEU A 25 -19.80 2.90 21.71
N ALA A 26 -19.67 2.93 23.04
CA ALA A 26 -19.11 4.07 23.74
C ALA A 26 -17.60 3.88 23.96
N LEU A 27 -16.80 4.24 22.96
CA LEU A 27 -15.40 4.69 23.13
C LEU A 27 -14.94 5.46 21.88
N GLY A 28 -15.61 6.58 21.59
CA GLY A 28 -14.90 7.67 20.92
C GLY A 28 -14.07 8.41 21.96
N PRO A 29 -12.79 8.72 21.71
CA PRO A 29 -12.16 9.83 22.39
C PRO A 29 -12.10 11.02 21.43
N ALA A 30 -12.95 12.00 21.71
CA ALA A 30 -12.84 13.37 21.23
C ALA A 30 -11.59 14.04 21.82
N ILE A 31 -10.40 13.64 21.34
CA ILE A 31 -9.11 14.32 21.53
C ILE A 31 -8.33 14.37 20.19
N SER A 32 -9.01 14.53 19.07
CA SER A 32 -8.41 14.53 17.72
C SER A 32 -8.47 15.90 17.05
N GLY A 33 -7.78 16.89 17.61
CA GLY A 33 -7.74 18.24 17.01
C GLY A 33 -6.32 18.71 16.71
N ILE A 34 -5.48 18.72 17.75
CA ILE A 34 -4.13 19.29 17.67
C ILE A 34 -3.15 18.28 17.05
N GLY A 35 -3.20 17.02 17.48
CA GLY A 35 -2.32 15.96 16.97
C GLY A 35 -2.52 15.71 15.47
N GLU A 36 -3.78 15.61 15.05
CA GLU A 36 -4.15 15.38 13.64
C GLU A 36 -3.75 16.56 12.74
N THR A 37 -3.94 17.80 13.22
CA THR A 37 -3.51 19.00 12.48
C THR A 37 -1.99 19.08 12.36
N ILE A 38 -1.23 18.71 13.41
CA ILE A 38 0.23 18.67 13.37
C ILE A 38 0.71 17.57 12.42
N GLU A 39 0.11 16.39 12.48
CA GLU A 39 0.44 15.27 11.62
C GLU A 39 0.21 15.63 10.14
N ARG A 40 -0.95 16.20 9.80
CA ARG A 40 -1.26 16.69 8.44
C ARG A 40 -0.21 17.66 7.93
N ARG A 41 0.31 18.56 8.78
CA ARG A 41 1.36 19.53 8.40
C ARG A 41 2.73 18.89 8.20
N LEU A 42 3.02 17.79 8.89
CA LEU A 42 4.29 17.06 8.75
C LEU A 42 4.30 16.09 7.57
N ARG A 43 3.14 15.82 6.95
CA ARG A 43 3.06 14.96 5.78
C ARG A 43 3.79 15.60 4.60
N PRO A 44 4.51 14.79 3.80
CA PRO A 44 5.11 15.27 2.56
C PRO A 44 4.04 15.86 1.63
N VAL A 45 4.30 17.06 1.12
CA VAL A 45 3.41 17.70 0.14
C VAL A 45 3.47 16.90 -1.17
N PRO A 46 2.33 16.50 -1.75
CA PRO A 46 2.27 15.87 -3.06
C PRO A 46 2.98 16.72 -4.11
N LYS A 47 3.77 16.09 -4.99
CA LYS A 47 4.49 16.80 -6.05
C LYS A 47 3.77 16.60 -7.38
N ASN A 48 3.26 17.68 -7.96
CA ASN A 48 2.70 17.65 -9.30
C ASN A 48 3.84 17.57 -10.32
N LEU A 49 4.23 16.34 -10.66
CA LEU A 49 5.25 16.05 -11.66
C LEU A 49 4.57 15.60 -12.96
N PRO A 50 5.02 16.07 -14.12
CA PRO A 50 4.52 15.57 -15.40
C PRO A 50 4.97 14.12 -15.57
N ARG A 51 4.09 13.17 -15.24
CA ARG A 51 4.29 11.73 -15.42
C ARG A 51 3.36 11.20 -16.49
N ARG A 52 3.82 10.19 -17.22
CA ARG A 52 2.99 9.45 -18.16
C ARG A 52 1.99 8.59 -17.40
N ARG A 53 0.87 8.28 -18.04
CA ARG A 53 -0.10 7.34 -17.47
C ARG A 53 0.55 5.96 -17.39
N MET A 54 0.40 5.33 -16.24
CA MET A 54 0.97 4.02 -15.96
C MET A 54 0.20 2.92 -16.71
N ASP A 55 0.87 1.81 -17.01
CA ASP A 55 0.19 0.57 -17.41
C ASP A 55 -0.81 0.16 -16.31
N LEU A 56 -2.09 0.02 -16.66
CA LEU A 56 -3.14 -0.23 -15.68
C LEU A 56 -2.95 -1.58 -14.98
N ASP A 57 -2.61 -2.62 -15.75
CA ASP A 57 -2.40 -3.96 -15.19
C ASP A 57 -1.20 -3.98 -14.23
N PHE A 58 -0.13 -3.25 -14.56
CA PHE A 58 1.01 -3.05 -13.69
C PHE A 58 0.63 -2.30 -12.41
N ALA A 59 -0.15 -1.21 -12.50
CA ALA A 59 -0.63 -0.48 -11.33
C ALA A 59 -1.49 -1.36 -10.43
N VAL A 60 -2.42 -2.14 -11.01
CA VAL A 60 -3.27 -3.10 -10.29
C VAL A 60 -2.43 -4.18 -9.62
N LEU A 61 -1.41 -4.72 -10.30
CA LEU A 61 -0.49 -5.71 -9.73
C LEU A 61 0.15 -5.16 -8.44
N LEU A 62 0.76 -3.97 -8.48
CA LEU A 62 1.44 -3.40 -7.31
C LEU A 62 0.49 -3.19 -6.11
N MET A 63 -0.69 -2.64 -6.37
CA MET A 63 -1.70 -2.38 -5.33
C MET A 63 -2.24 -3.68 -4.73
N ARG A 64 -2.58 -4.64 -5.59
CA ARG A 64 -3.17 -5.92 -5.18
C ARG A 64 -2.18 -6.79 -4.43
N THR A 65 -0.92 -6.84 -4.85
CA THR A 65 0.10 -7.59 -4.12
C THR A 65 0.26 -7.06 -2.70
N SER A 66 0.33 -5.73 -2.53
CA SER A 66 0.46 -5.12 -1.20
C SER A 66 -0.74 -5.43 -0.29
N TYR A 67 -1.95 -5.48 -0.88
CA TYR A 67 -3.19 -5.84 -0.17
C TYR A 67 -3.20 -7.31 0.22
N GLN A 68 -2.91 -8.21 -0.72
CA GLN A 68 -2.98 -9.66 -0.51
C GLN A 68 -2.01 -10.08 0.59
N VAL A 69 -0.79 -9.53 0.60
CA VAL A 69 0.16 -9.89 1.64
C VAL A 69 -0.25 -9.33 3.01
N ALA A 70 -0.95 -8.20 3.06
CA ALA A 70 -1.51 -7.70 4.32
C ALA A 70 -2.58 -8.66 4.87
N ASP A 71 -3.42 -9.23 4.00
CA ASP A 71 -4.39 -10.29 4.31
C ASP A 71 -3.69 -11.55 4.82
N ASP A 72 -2.73 -12.08 4.05
CA ASP A 72 -1.98 -13.32 4.34
C ASP A 72 -1.13 -13.28 5.64
N LEU A 73 -0.98 -12.10 6.25
CA LEU A 73 -0.27 -11.93 7.51
C LEU A 73 -1.19 -11.95 8.73
N ASP A 74 -2.51 -12.02 8.53
CA ASP A 74 -3.52 -12.21 9.57
C ASP A 74 -3.31 -11.31 10.80
N PHE A 75 -3.02 -10.01 10.61
CA PHE A 75 -2.82 -9.10 11.76
C PHE A 75 -4.05 -8.26 12.08
N THR A 76 -5.06 -8.22 11.21
CA THR A 76 -6.29 -7.46 11.42
C THR A 76 -7.43 -8.11 10.62
N PRO A 77 -8.69 -8.06 11.11
CA PRO A 77 -9.84 -8.43 10.29
C PRO A 77 -9.91 -7.56 9.03
N MET A 78 -10.17 -8.16 7.86
CA MET A 78 -10.15 -7.42 6.61
C MET A 78 -11.33 -6.43 6.50
N ASN A 79 -12.47 -6.72 7.14
CA ASN A 79 -13.58 -5.77 7.24
C ASN A 79 -13.18 -4.49 8.00
N ASP A 80 -12.36 -4.60 9.05
CA ASP A 80 -11.84 -3.45 9.79
C ASP A 80 -10.82 -2.70 8.94
N PHE A 81 -9.89 -3.42 8.30
CA PHE A 81 -8.90 -2.82 7.41
C PHE A 81 -9.54 -2.03 6.26
N GLN A 82 -10.52 -2.63 5.57
CA GLN A 82 -11.24 -1.99 4.46
C GLN A 82 -12.00 -0.76 4.91
N ARG A 83 -12.67 -0.81 6.07
CA ARG A 83 -13.33 0.35 6.67
C ARG A 83 -12.33 1.47 6.92
N ASP A 84 -11.23 1.17 7.62
CA ASP A 84 -10.24 2.17 8.03
C ASP A 84 -9.53 2.78 6.81
N PHE A 85 -9.23 1.96 5.79
CA PHE A 85 -8.71 2.43 4.50
C PHE A 85 -9.69 3.34 3.78
N PHE A 86 -10.98 2.99 3.75
CA PHE A 86 -12.01 3.80 3.12
C PHE A 86 -12.20 5.15 3.82
N LEU A 87 -12.25 5.16 5.15
CA LEU A 87 -12.36 6.38 5.95
C LEU A 87 -11.15 7.30 5.74
N LEU A 88 -9.93 6.75 5.85
CA LEU A 88 -8.71 7.52 5.59
C LEU A 88 -8.71 8.10 4.17
N ARG A 89 -9.11 7.31 3.17
CA ARG A 89 -9.21 7.79 1.79
C ARG A 89 -10.22 8.94 1.67
N GLN A 90 -11.37 8.87 2.33
CA GLN A 90 -12.38 9.93 2.30
C GLN A 90 -11.84 11.22 2.95
N ASP A 91 -11.25 11.10 4.14
CA ASP A 91 -10.76 12.23 4.92
C ASP A 91 -9.62 12.98 4.22
N GLU A 92 -8.78 12.27 3.47
CA GLU A 92 -7.65 12.85 2.76
C GLU A 92 -8.00 13.37 1.36
N TRP A 93 -9.08 12.88 0.75
CA TRP A 93 -9.35 13.10 -0.68
C TRP A 93 -9.56 14.57 -1.03
N ASP A 94 -10.35 15.30 -0.24
CA ASP A 94 -10.69 16.69 -0.56
C ASP A 94 -9.45 17.59 -0.53
N VAL A 95 -8.61 17.43 0.51
CA VAL A 95 -7.34 18.16 0.65
C VAL A 95 -6.37 17.78 -0.46
N TYR A 96 -6.30 16.50 -0.81
CA TYR A 96 -5.44 16.05 -1.90
C TYR A 96 -5.85 16.65 -3.25
N ARG A 97 -7.15 16.66 -3.57
CA ARG A 97 -7.68 17.20 -4.83
C ARG A 97 -7.44 18.71 -4.96
N GLU A 98 -7.45 19.47 -3.87
CA GLU A 98 -7.08 20.90 -3.91
C GLU A 98 -5.63 21.11 -4.36
N MET A 99 -4.72 20.24 -3.91
CA MET A 99 -3.31 20.29 -4.32
C MET A 99 -3.07 19.70 -5.72
N MET A 100 -3.94 18.78 -6.15
CA MET A 100 -3.81 18.00 -7.38
C MET A 100 -5.12 18.00 -8.20
N PRO A 101 -5.56 19.16 -8.72
CA PRO A 101 -6.91 19.35 -9.26
C PRO A 101 -7.23 18.52 -10.51
N SER A 102 -6.21 18.08 -11.26
CA SER A 102 -6.38 17.22 -12.43
C SER A 102 -6.60 15.75 -12.10
N THR A 103 -6.41 15.35 -10.84
CA THR A 103 -6.46 13.94 -10.43
C THR A 103 -7.88 13.43 -10.36
N LYS A 104 -8.17 12.33 -11.07
CA LYS A 104 -9.49 11.69 -11.04
C LYS A 104 -9.52 10.55 -10.02
N GLN A 105 -10.53 10.56 -9.16
CA GLN A 105 -10.71 9.48 -8.19
C GLN A 105 -10.99 8.15 -8.89
N GLY A 106 -10.29 7.10 -8.48
CA GLY A 106 -10.44 5.73 -8.97
C GLY A 106 -9.60 5.40 -10.22
N ASP A 107 -8.93 6.37 -10.82
CA ASP A 107 -8.09 6.14 -12.00
C ASP A 107 -6.69 5.67 -11.60
N LEU A 108 -6.52 4.36 -11.40
CA LEU A 108 -5.23 3.78 -10.99
C LEU A 108 -4.08 3.99 -12.01
N SER A 109 -4.40 4.28 -13.26
CA SER A 109 -3.38 4.58 -14.28
C SER A 109 -2.92 6.05 -14.26
N ASP A 110 -3.64 6.93 -13.56
CA ASP A 110 -3.15 8.28 -13.23
C ASP A 110 -2.10 8.18 -12.12
N PRO A 111 -0.84 8.54 -12.37
CA PRO A 111 0.23 8.46 -11.38
C PRO A 111 -0.06 9.25 -10.10
N SER A 112 -0.78 10.38 -10.21
CA SER A 112 -1.14 11.21 -9.06
C SER A 112 -2.14 10.48 -8.16
N TYR A 113 -3.16 9.87 -8.77
CA TYR A 113 -4.10 9.06 -8.02
C TYR A 113 -3.44 7.79 -7.46
N PHE A 114 -2.54 7.17 -8.21
CA PHE A 114 -1.76 6.00 -7.77
C PHE A 114 -0.94 6.32 -6.51
N ASP A 115 -0.22 7.44 -6.48
CA ASP A 115 0.53 7.86 -5.28
C ASP A 115 -0.39 8.08 -4.08
N PHE A 116 -1.53 8.75 -4.29
CA PHE A 116 -2.52 9.01 -3.25
C PHE A 116 -3.07 7.72 -2.65
N ILE A 117 -3.54 6.80 -3.50
CA ILE A 117 -4.16 5.57 -3.01
C ILE A 117 -3.12 4.62 -2.41
N SER A 118 -1.89 4.60 -2.94
CA SER A 118 -0.76 3.88 -2.35
C SER A 118 -0.44 4.43 -0.97
N PHE A 119 -0.41 5.75 -0.79
CA PHE A 119 -0.23 6.37 0.52
C PHE A 119 -1.31 5.90 1.51
N CYS A 120 -2.59 6.00 1.15
CA CYS A 120 -3.68 5.54 2.00
C CYS A 120 -3.50 4.06 2.37
N GLN A 121 -3.20 3.20 1.40
CA GLN A 121 -3.07 1.76 1.62
C GLN A 121 -1.90 1.46 2.58
N TYR A 122 -0.71 2.01 2.32
CA TYR A 122 0.46 1.76 3.15
C TYR A 122 0.35 2.44 4.53
N ALA A 123 -0.35 3.56 4.65
CA ALA A 123 -0.66 4.17 5.93
C ALA A 123 -1.58 3.27 6.77
N THR A 124 -2.65 2.73 6.19
CA THR A 124 -3.54 1.77 6.86
C THR A 124 -2.77 0.50 7.24
N ILE A 125 -2.01 -0.10 6.32
CA ILE A 125 -1.16 -1.28 6.61
C ILE A 125 -0.22 -1.00 7.78
N SER A 126 0.50 0.13 7.75
CA SER A 126 1.44 0.51 8.81
C SER A 126 0.74 0.67 10.16
N ASN A 127 -0.44 1.30 10.18
CA ASN A 127 -1.19 1.50 11.41
C ASN A 127 -1.72 0.17 11.97
N SER A 128 -2.34 -0.64 11.13
CA SER A 128 -2.91 -1.93 11.51
C SER A 128 -1.85 -2.92 12.00
N MET A 129 -0.63 -2.91 11.44
CA MET A 129 0.47 -3.76 11.96
C MET A 129 0.91 -3.37 13.38
N ARG A 130 0.84 -2.08 13.77
CA ARG A 130 1.25 -1.65 15.13
C ARG A 130 0.35 -2.24 16.20
N SER A 131 -0.95 -2.25 15.94
CA SER A 131 -1.98 -2.82 16.82
C SER A 131 -2.43 -4.20 16.36
N GLY A 132 -1.56 -4.93 15.65
CA GLY A 132 -1.88 -6.23 15.09
C GLY A 132 -2.34 -7.23 16.15
N ARG A 133 -3.40 -7.97 15.84
CA ARG A 133 -3.98 -9.01 16.70
C ARG A 133 -3.46 -10.38 16.28
N THR A 134 -3.39 -11.30 17.22
CA THR A 134 -3.04 -12.71 16.95
C THR A 134 -4.26 -13.62 16.83
N LEU A 135 -5.41 -13.19 17.38
CA LEU A 135 -6.68 -13.90 17.33
C LEU A 135 -7.80 -12.88 17.17
N PHE A 136 -8.70 -13.07 16.22
CA PHE A 136 -9.83 -12.19 15.99
C PHE A 136 -10.95 -12.88 15.21
N ASN A 137 -12.13 -12.28 15.23
CA ASN A 137 -13.25 -12.66 14.37
C ASN A 137 -13.19 -11.82 13.09
N GLU A 138 -13.35 -12.47 11.95
CA GLU A 138 -13.41 -11.84 10.64
C GLU A 138 -14.72 -12.15 9.94
N LEU A 139 -15.35 -11.12 9.36
CA LEU A 139 -16.55 -11.28 8.55
C LEU A 139 -16.17 -11.75 7.14
N ILE A 140 -16.64 -12.93 6.76
CA ILE A 140 -16.36 -13.53 5.44
C ILE A 140 -17.45 -13.26 4.40
N ASP A 141 -18.62 -12.77 4.83
CA ASP A 141 -19.72 -12.42 3.94
C ASP A 141 -20.55 -11.23 4.44
N ALA A 142 -21.43 -10.74 3.58
CA ALA A 142 -22.37 -9.65 3.88
C ALA A 142 -23.56 -10.09 4.76
N ASN A 143 -23.73 -11.39 5.01
CA ASN A 143 -24.80 -11.92 5.85
C ASN A 143 -24.42 -11.90 7.34
N GLY A 144 -23.19 -11.52 7.66
CA GLY A 144 -22.67 -11.45 9.03
C GLY A 144 -21.99 -12.73 9.49
N THR A 145 -21.68 -13.66 8.59
CA THR A 145 -20.94 -14.88 8.94
C THR A 145 -19.53 -14.50 9.35
N ALA A 146 -19.14 -14.88 10.57
CA ALA A 146 -17.83 -14.62 11.12
C ALA A 146 -17.04 -15.92 11.31
N VAL A 147 -15.74 -15.87 11.03
CA VAL A 147 -14.79 -16.96 11.33
C VAL A 147 -13.74 -16.47 12.31
N VAL A 148 -13.24 -17.38 13.15
CA VAL A 148 -12.12 -17.08 14.05
C VAL A 148 -10.83 -17.30 13.26
N ILE A 149 -10.05 -16.25 13.09
CA ILE A 149 -8.72 -16.31 12.48
C ILE A 149 -7.67 -16.26 13.58
N SER A 150 -6.70 -17.17 13.49
CA SER A 150 -5.52 -17.22 14.36
C SER A 150 -4.28 -17.02 13.51
N ARG A 151 -3.55 -15.93 13.79
CA ARG A 151 -2.27 -15.65 13.14
C ARG A 151 -1.27 -16.77 13.42
N ASN A 152 -0.41 -17.04 12.45
CA ASN A 152 0.69 -17.98 12.63
C ASN A 152 1.55 -17.61 13.87
N PRO A 153 1.71 -18.52 14.84
CA PRO A 153 2.45 -18.25 16.09
C PRO A 153 3.94 -17.93 15.86
N ALA A 154 4.52 -18.33 14.73
CA ALA A 154 5.90 -18.00 14.37
C ALA A 154 6.12 -16.50 14.11
N ILE A 155 5.05 -15.73 13.89
CA ILE A 155 5.07 -14.28 13.63
C ILE A 155 4.19 -13.52 14.64
N ALA A 156 4.19 -13.99 15.89
CA ALA A 156 3.36 -13.43 16.95
C ALA A 156 3.78 -12.01 17.37
N ASP A 157 5.06 -11.64 17.20
CA ASP A 157 5.53 -10.28 17.52
C ASP A 157 5.22 -9.30 16.37
N ASN A 158 4.40 -8.28 16.67
CA ASN A 158 4.05 -7.23 15.71
C ASN A 158 5.27 -6.46 15.18
N LYS A 159 6.41 -6.47 15.88
CA LYS A 159 7.65 -5.83 15.42
C LYS A 159 8.24 -6.49 14.18
N GLU A 160 7.92 -7.76 13.93
CA GLU A 160 8.42 -8.51 12.77
C GLU A 160 7.57 -8.28 11.51
N LEU A 161 6.31 -7.89 11.67
CA LEU A 161 5.36 -7.70 10.56
C LEU A 161 5.86 -6.75 9.47
N PRO A 162 6.45 -5.56 9.77
CA PRO A 162 6.89 -4.66 8.71
C PRO A 162 7.98 -5.25 7.80
N ALA A 163 8.94 -5.96 8.38
CA ALA A 163 10.02 -6.59 7.61
C ALA A 163 9.49 -7.75 6.78
N LEU A 164 8.62 -8.57 7.37
CA LEU A 164 8.01 -9.70 6.69
C LEU A 164 7.07 -9.26 5.57
N GLN A 165 6.31 -8.19 5.77
CA GLN A 165 5.45 -7.61 4.76
C GLN A 165 6.26 -7.14 3.55
N LEU A 166 7.29 -6.33 3.77
CA LEU A 166 8.15 -5.85 2.68
C LEU A 166 8.80 -7.00 1.91
N GLN A 167 9.24 -8.05 2.61
CA GLN A 167 9.82 -9.23 1.99
C GLN A 167 8.79 -9.94 1.10
N ARG A 168 7.63 -10.30 1.65
CA ARG A 168 6.60 -11.07 0.92
C ARG A 168 6.01 -10.28 -0.26
N VAL A 169 5.84 -8.95 -0.13
CA VAL A 169 5.46 -8.08 -1.25
C VAL A 169 6.53 -8.10 -2.34
N GLY A 170 7.80 -7.97 -1.96
CA GLY A 170 8.91 -8.06 -2.89
C GLY A 170 8.94 -9.40 -3.63
N ASP A 171 8.83 -10.51 -2.90
CA ASP A 171 8.82 -11.86 -3.46
C ASP A 171 7.63 -12.06 -4.43
N SER A 172 6.43 -11.61 -4.05
CA SER A 172 5.23 -11.70 -4.89
C SER A 172 5.35 -10.84 -6.16
N ILE A 173 5.85 -9.61 -6.04
CA ILE A 173 6.13 -8.76 -7.22
C ILE A 173 7.16 -9.44 -8.12
N LEU A 174 8.28 -9.92 -7.58
CA LEU A 174 9.33 -10.58 -8.35
C LEU A 174 8.82 -11.80 -9.11
N ASN A 175 7.99 -12.63 -8.47
CA ASN A 175 7.37 -13.78 -9.13
C ASN A 175 6.45 -13.33 -10.28
N ALA A 176 5.59 -12.33 -10.05
CA ALA A 176 4.72 -11.79 -11.10
C ALA A 176 5.51 -11.15 -12.26
N LEU A 177 6.65 -10.51 -11.97
CA LEU A 177 7.55 -9.99 -13.00
C LEU A 177 8.25 -11.10 -13.78
N ALA A 178 8.63 -12.20 -13.13
CA ALA A 178 9.21 -13.37 -13.79
C ALA A 178 8.22 -14.02 -14.76
N ASP A 179 6.95 -14.08 -14.37
CA ASP A 179 5.89 -14.61 -15.23
C ASP A 179 5.58 -13.68 -16.41
N LYS A 180 5.43 -12.37 -16.17
CA LYS A 180 5.07 -11.38 -17.20
C LYS A 180 6.25 -11.00 -18.12
N TYR A 181 7.48 -11.03 -17.61
CA TYR A 181 8.69 -10.61 -18.32
C TYR A 181 9.85 -11.62 -18.18
N PRO A 182 9.72 -12.83 -18.72
CA PRO A 182 10.65 -13.95 -18.45
C PRO A 182 12.11 -13.69 -18.87
N SER A 183 12.35 -12.82 -19.84
CA SER A 183 13.71 -12.44 -20.28
C SER A 183 14.30 -11.22 -19.55
N LEU A 184 13.47 -10.49 -18.79
CA LEU A 184 13.87 -9.27 -18.10
C LEU A 184 13.88 -9.44 -16.58
N ALA A 185 13.14 -10.38 -16.01
CA ALA A 185 13.15 -10.60 -14.58
C ALA A 185 14.51 -11.16 -14.10
N PRO A 186 15.11 -10.57 -13.06
CA PRO A 186 16.40 -11.06 -12.59
C PRO A 186 16.23 -12.33 -11.75
N PRO A 187 17.19 -13.27 -11.82
CA PRO A 187 17.24 -14.36 -10.86
C PRO A 187 17.54 -13.81 -9.46
N VAL A 188 17.05 -14.50 -8.41
CA VAL A 188 17.37 -14.19 -7.01
C VAL A 188 18.36 -15.24 -6.49
N PRO A 189 19.69 -15.03 -6.66
CA PRO A 189 20.67 -16.00 -6.18
C PRO A 189 20.72 -15.98 -4.65
N ARG A 190 21.05 -17.13 -4.03
CA ARG A 190 21.14 -17.24 -2.55
C ARG A 190 22.20 -16.32 -1.94
N ASN A 191 23.31 -16.08 -2.65
CA ASN A 191 24.41 -15.24 -2.22
C ASN A 191 24.80 -14.28 -3.36
N PRO A 192 24.03 -13.21 -3.60
CA PRO A 192 24.30 -12.29 -4.70
C PRO A 192 25.59 -11.50 -4.43
N THR A 193 26.42 -11.33 -5.45
CA THR A 193 27.47 -10.30 -5.41
C THR A 193 26.84 -8.92 -5.60
N ALA A 194 27.51 -7.86 -5.17
CA ALA A 194 27.02 -6.48 -5.38
C ALA A 194 26.75 -6.18 -6.87
N ALA A 195 27.54 -6.74 -7.78
CA ALA A 195 27.34 -6.63 -9.21
C ALA A 195 26.04 -7.32 -9.67
N LEU A 196 25.76 -8.53 -9.19
CA LEU A 196 24.52 -9.25 -9.49
C LEU A 196 23.28 -8.53 -8.92
N VAL A 197 23.39 -7.95 -7.72
CA VAL A 197 22.31 -7.10 -7.17
C VAL A 197 22.09 -5.88 -8.05
N GLN A 198 23.16 -5.18 -8.44
CA GLN A 198 23.04 -4.00 -9.29
C GLN A 198 22.38 -4.32 -10.63
N GLU A 199 22.82 -5.41 -11.28
CA GLU A 199 22.22 -5.88 -12.53
C GLU A 199 20.74 -6.20 -12.34
N GLY A 200 20.39 -6.93 -11.27
CA GLY A 200 19.01 -7.30 -11.00
C GLY A 200 18.11 -6.10 -10.73
N VAL A 201 18.56 -5.16 -9.89
CA VAL A 201 17.83 -3.91 -9.63
C VAL A 201 17.71 -3.07 -10.89
N SER A 202 18.72 -3.06 -11.78
CA SER A 202 18.64 -2.35 -13.06
C SER A 202 17.59 -2.95 -13.99
N LYS A 203 17.47 -4.28 -14.02
CA LYS A 203 16.43 -4.99 -14.78
C LYS A 203 15.03 -4.71 -14.26
N ILE A 204 14.84 -4.75 -12.94
CA ILE A 204 13.57 -4.37 -12.30
C ILE A 204 13.23 -2.92 -12.61
N ALA A 205 14.20 -2.01 -12.48
CA ALA A 205 13.99 -0.60 -12.78
C ALA A 205 13.61 -0.39 -14.25
N PHE A 206 14.24 -1.10 -15.18
CA PHE A 206 13.85 -1.07 -16.58
C PHE A 206 12.39 -1.52 -16.79
N ILE A 207 11.94 -2.58 -16.10
CA ILE A 207 10.54 -3.01 -16.14
C ILE A 207 9.60 -1.91 -15.64
N PHE A 208 9.94 -1.23 -14.54
CA PHE A 208 9.13 -0.12 -14.02
C PHE A 208 9.09 1.07 -14.99
N GLU A 209 10.19 1.33 -15.72
CA GLU A 209 10.28 2.38 -16.74
C GLU A 209 9.36 2.10 -17.92
N ILE A 210 9.38 0.88 -18.47
CA ILE A 210 8.54 0.52 -19.63
C ILE A 210 7.05 0.47 -19.29
N ASN A 211 6.70 0.36 -18.00
CA ASN A 211 5.32 0.43 -17.51
C ASN A 211 4.95 1.85 -17.03
N ASP A 212 5.77 2.85 -17.36
CA ASP A 212 5.55 4.28 -17.08
C ASP A 212 5.38 4.61 -15.58
N TYR A 213 5.89 3.77 -14.66
CA TYR A 213 5.85 4.03 -13.22
C TYR A 213 6.72 5.25 -12.84
N PHE A 214 7.88 5.39 -13.47
CA PHE A 214 8.74 6.57 -13.35
C PHE A 214 9.29 6.99 -14.72
N LEU A 215 9.79 8.23 -14.80
CA LEU A 215 10.28 8.81 -16.07
C LEU A 215 11.57 8.16 -16.57
N THR A 216 12.53 7.96 -15.68
CA THR A 216 13.83 7.34 -15.99
C THR A 216 14.42 6.73 -14.73
N SER A 217 15.18 5.64 -14.87
CA SER A 217 15.94 5.04 -13.78
C SER A 217 17.45 5.05 -14.04
N ARG A 218 18.23 5.19 -12.96
CA ARG A 218 19.68 4.98 -12.98
C ARG A 218 20.12 4.27 -11.70
N VAL A 219 20.65 3.06 -11.84
CA VAL A 219 21.17 2.29 -10.72
C VAL A 219 22.68 2.40 -10.70
N LYS A 220 23.23 2.93 -9.61
CA LYS A 220 24.68 3.04 -9.39
C LYS A 220 25.05 2.29 -8.13
N LEU A 221 26.12 1.51 -8.20
CA LEU A 221 26.79 1.06 -6.98
C LEU A 221 27.34 2.28 -6.26
N LEU A 222 26.92 2.44 -5.01
CA LEU A 222 27.54 3.41 -4.12
C LEU A 222 28.90 2.83 -3.72
N SER A 223 29.99 3.45 -4.17
CA SER A 223 31.33 3.06 -3.77
C SER A 223 31.50 3.32 -2.27
N GLY A 224 31.49 2.24 -1.48
CA GLY A 224 31.88 2.27 -0.07
C GLY A 224 30.75 2.53 0.95
N ALA A 225 29.65 1.76 0.94
CA ALA A 225 28.73 1.74 2.08
C ALA A 225 28.11 0.37 2.32
N ARG A 226 28.17 -0.06 3.58
CA ARG A 226 27.58 -1.28 4.15
C ARG A 226 26.16 -1.49 3.60
N GLY A 227 25.91 -2.68 3.08
CA GLY A 227 24.56 -3.13 2.76
C GLY A 227 23.64 -2.91 3.97
N ILE A 228 22.40 -2.57 3.68
CA ILE A 228 21.32 -2.45 4.64
C ILE A 228 21.14 -3.84 5.29
N LEU A 229 21.89 -4.08 6.36
CA LEU A 229 21.71 -5.23 7.23
C LEU A 229 20.72 -4.83 8.34
N PRO A 230 19.88 -5.77 8.81
CA PRO A 230 18.92 -5.56 9.90
C PRO A 230 19.61 -5.07 11.19
N PRO A 231 18.84 -4.44 12.10
CA PRO A 231 19.39 -3.64 13.18
C PRO A 231 19.92 -4.55 14.28
N ASP A 232 21.18 -4.98 14.20
CA ASP A 232 21.82 -5.53 15.40
C ASP A 232 23.32 -5.32 15.53
N ARG A 233 23.95 -4.53 14.65
CA ARG A 233 25.37 -4.15 14.85
C ARG A 233 25.62 -2.70 14.48
N ALA A 234 25.15 -1.80 15.34
CA ALA A 234 25.57 -0.42 15.34
C ALA A 234 27.07 -0.31 15.69
N ARG A 235 27.89 0.18 14.76
CA ARG A 235 29.13 0.87 15.13
C ARG A 235 29.23 2.21 14.41
N LYS A 236 28.83 3.22 15.20
CA LYS A 236 29.27 4.62 15.28
C LYS A 236 29.49 5.40 13.98
N SER A 237 28.76 6.52 13.89
CA SER A 237 29.26 7.89 13.61
C SER A 237 28.56 8.63 12.46
N LYS A 238 27.77 9.62 12.91
CA LYS A 238 27.58 10.98 12.38
C LYS A 238 26.83 11.20 11.06
N LYS A 239 25.55 11.56 11.27
CA LYS A 239 24.74 12.63 10.62
C LYS A 239 24.93 12.81 9.11
N HIS A 240 23.96 12.39 8.31
CA HIS A 240 23.88 12.74 6.88
C HIS A 240 22.51 13.35 6.55
N SER A 241 22.53 14.46 5.81
CA SER A 241 21.36 15.18 5.31
C SER A 241 21.05 14.78 3.87
N VAL A 242 19.76 14.78 3.51
CA VAL A 242 19.26 14.57 2.15
C VAL A 242 19.17 15.91 1.44
N THR A 243 19.68 16.02 0.21
CA THR A 243 19.42 17.19 -0.64
C THR A 243 18.88 16.73 -1.99
N SER A 244 17.63 17.08 -2.30
CA SER A 244 17.07 16.97 -3.66
C SER A 244 17.35 18.26 -4.42
N ARG A 245 17.95 18.17 -5.62
CA ARG A 245 18.03 19.34 -6.52
C ARG A 245 16.76 19.43 -7.38
N ARG A 246 16.17 20.63 -7.44
CA ARG A 246 15.19 21.06 -8.44
C ARG A 246 15.92 21.27 -9.78
N ALA A 247 15.30 20.84 -10.88
CA ALA A 247 15.72 21.23 -12.21
C ALA A 247 15.41 22.73 -12.42
N ALA A 248 16.33 23.42 -13.11
CA ALA A 248 16.22 24.81 -13.52
C ALA A 248 15.25 24.97 -14.70
#